data_AF-A0A542Q2S4-F1
#
_entry.id   AF-A0A542Q2S4-F1
#
_cell.length_a   1.000
_cell.length_b   1.000
_cell.length_c   1.000
_cell.angle_alpha   90.00
_cell.angle_beta   90.00
_cell.angle_gamma   90.00
#
_symmetry.space_group_name_H-M   'P 1'
#
loop_
_entity.id
_entity.type
_entity.pdbx_description
1 polymer ?
#
loop_
_entity_poly.entity_id
_entity_poly.type
_entity_poly.pdbx_seq_one_letter_code
_entity_poly.pdbx_strand_id
1 'polypeptide(L)'
;MTPVDPCPIADRQVCLATRDLSRAVLRRLSETAAGIEPRIKTITATRTDGPRGYALWRLHGDDGRLLLQFDLLQEPGAAWNTLAGDVCFLARLADLRTHPPGYFYVHPLPDPRDIAIPLPSNPRGLAPRTIGPLK
;
A
#
# COMPACT_ATOMS: atom_id res chain seq x y z
N MET A 1 16.80 -9.56 -20.28
CA MET A 1 16.06 -8.29 -20.45
C MET A 1 16.51 -7.35 -19.35
N THR A 2 17.08 -6.20 -19.69
CA THR A 2 17.34 -5.14 -18.71
C THR A 2 15.99 -4.65 -18.17
N PRO A 3 15.85 -4.41 -16.85
CA PRO A 3 14.65 -3.78 -16.32
C PRO A 3 14.47 -2.45 -17.04
N VAL A 4 13.33 -2.27 -17.71
CA VAL A 4 12.97 -0.97 -18.31
C VAL A 4 12.94 0.03 -17.16
N ASP A 5 13.76 1.07 -17.23
CA ASP A 5 13.72 2.17 -16.26
C ASP A 5 12.30 2.76 -16.35
N PRO A 6 11.47 2.58 -15.31
CA PRO A 6 10.08 2.99 -15.38
C PRO A 6 9.95 4.52 -15.30
N CYS A 7 11.08 5.22 -15.13
CA CYS A 7 11.18 6.66 -15.13
C CYS A 7 11.82 7.16 -16.43
N PRO A 8 11.06 7.86 -17.30
CA PRO A 8 11.64 8.58 -18.42
C PRO A 8 12.74 9.52 -17.92
N ILE A 9 13.81 9.70 -18.71
CA ILE A 9 14.98 10.52 -18.32
C ILE A 9 14.56 11.95 -17.91
N ALA A 10 13.58 12.53 -18.61
CA ALA A 10 13.04 13.87 -18.34
C ALA A 10 12.35 14.00 -16.96
N ASP A 11 11.90 12.90 -16.37
CA ASP A 11 11.12 12.87 -15.13
C ASP A 11 11.89 12.27 -13.95
N ARG A 12 13.18 11.93 -14.12
CA ARG A 12 13.94 11.13 -13.15
C ARG A 12 13.93 11.72 -11.75
N GLN A 13 14.07 13.04 -11.61
CA GLN A 13 14.04 13.70 -10.30
C GLN A 13 12.66 13.58 -9.63
N VAL A 14 11.59 13.81 -10.40
CA VAL A 14 10.22 13.72 -9.87
C VAL A 14 9.90 12.28 -9.50
N CYS A 15 10.29 11.33 -10.34
CA CYS A 15 10.19 9.90 -10.08
C CYS A 15 10.89 9.47 -8.78
N LEU A 16 12.13 9.92 -8.58
CA LEU A 16 12.89 9.65 -7.36
C LEU A 16 12.22 10.27 -6.14
N ALA A 17 11.78 11.51 -6.24
CA ALA A 17 11.04 12.18 -5.17
C ALA A 17 9.73 11.45 -4.83
N THR A 18 8.96 11.02 -5.84
CA THR A 18 7.73 10.23 -5.65
C THR A 18 8.03 8.88 -5.02
N ARG A 19 9.13 8.23 -5.40
CA ARG A 19 9.55 6.95 -4.83
C ARG A 19 9.98 7.08 -3.37
N ASP A 20 10.75 8.12 -3.05
CA ASP A 20 11.23 8.38 -1.70
C ASP A 20 10.06 8.79 -0.78
N LEU A 21 9.11 9.56 -1.31
CA LEU A 21 7.86 9.87 -0.64
C LEU A 21 7.01 8.61 -0.42
N SER A 22 6.83 7.77 -1.44
CA SER A 22 6.13 6.48 -1.31
C SER A 22 6.79 5.60 -0.25
N ARG A 23 8.12 5.59 -0.19
CA ARG A 23 8.89 4.86 0.82
C ARG A 23 8.65 5.40 2.23
N ALA A 24 8.64 6.72 2.40
CA ALA A 24 8.37 7.35 3.69
C ALA A 24 6.95 7.04 4.18
N VAL A 25 5.96 7.08 3.29
CA VAL A 25 4.57 6.74 3.61
C VAL A 25 4.43 5.25 3.94
N LEU A 26 5.07 4.36 3.18
CA LEU A 26 5.08 2.92 3.49
C LEU A 26 5.66 2.63 4.88
N ARG A 27 6.70 3.36 5.29
CA ARG A 27 7.28 3.25 6.65
C ARG A 27 6.28 3.64 7.72
N ARG A 28 5.66 4.83 7.61
CA ARG A 28 4.63 5.31 8.55
C ARG A 28 3.45 4.35 8.62
N LEU A 29 3.00 3.85 7.48
CA LEU A 29 1.91 2.90 7.37
C LEU A 29 2.27 1.56 8.04
N SER A 30 3.52 1.10 7.91
CA SER A 30 4.01 -0.11 8.61
C SER A 30 4.07 0.08 10.12
N GLU A 31 4.54 1.22 10.60
CA GLU A 31 4.59 1.56 12.03
C GLU A 31 3.19 1.67 12.63
N THR A 32 2.27 2.33 11.92
CA THR A 32 0.87 2.46 12.33
C THR A 32 0.17 1.10 12.39
N ALA A 33 0.34 0.26 11.36
CA ALA A 33 -0.21 -1.08 11.34
C ALA A 33 0.33 -1.95 12.49
N ALA A 34 1.65 -1.86 12.76
CA ALA A 34 2.28 -2.60 13.85
C ALA A 34 1.77 -2.15 15.24
N GLY A 35 1.41 -0.87 15.39
CA GLY A 35 0.78 -0.35 16.60
C GLY A 35 -0.65 -0.85 16.83
N ILE A 36 -1.35 -1.31 15.79
CA ILE A 36 -2.69 -1.92 15.89
C ILE A 36 -2.57 -3.42 16.13
N GLU A 37 -1.84 -4.12 15.26
CA GLU A 37 -1.60 -5.57 15.35
C GLU A 37 -0.26 -5.89 14.64
N PRO A 38 0.79 -6.30 15.37
CA PRO A 38 2.13 -6.47 14.82
C PRO A 38 2.24 -7.56 13.74
N ARG A 39 1.28 -8.50 13.70
CA ARG A 39 1.22 -9.55 12.69
C ARG A 39 0.72 -9.07 11.33
N ILE A 40 0.14 -7.87 11.21
CA ILE A 40 -0.27 -7.33 9.91
C ILE A 40 0.95 -7.20 9.00
N LYS A 41 0.89 -7.82 7.81
CA LYS A 41 1.91 -7.77 6.75
C LYS A 41 1.37 -7.42 5.38
N THR A 42 0.07 -7.38 5.17
CA THR A 42 -0.49 -6.92 3.90
C THR A 42 -1.77 -6.14 4.15
N ILE A 43 -1.91 -5.01 3.49
CA ILE A 43 -3.10 -4.18 3.54
C ILE A 43 -3.80 -4.26 2.19
N THR A 44 -5.11 -4.50 2.18
CA THR A 44 -5.90 -4.44 0.95
C THR A 44 -6.87 -3.26 0.99
N ALA A 45 -6.97 -2.56 -0.13
CA ALA A 45 -7.92 -1.49 -0.32
C ALA A 45 -8.58 -1.59 -1.69
N THR A 46 -9.78 -1.03 -1.78
CA THR A 46 -10.56 -1.02 -3.03
C THR A 46 -10.77 0.41 -3.45
N ARG A 47 -10.59 0.67 -4.74
CA ARG A 47 -10.89 1.96 -5.35
C ARG A 47 -12.36 2.31 -5.15
N THR A 48 -12.62 3.54 -4.72
CA THR A 48 -13.97 4.07 -4.54
C THR A 48 -14.14 5.33 -5.38
N ASP A 49 -15.38 5.62 -5.77
CA ASP A 49 -15.71 6.85 -6.52
C ASP A 49 -15.72 8.11 -5.63
N GLY A 50 -15.44 7.96 -4.33
CA GLY A 50 -15.43 9.04 -3.34
C GLY A 50 -14.13 9.85 -3.32
N PRO A 51 -14.11 10.97 -2.58
CA PRO A 51 -12.99 11.92 -2.55
C PRO A 51 -11.67 11.34 -2.01
N ARG A 52 -11.70 10.17 -1.36
CA ARG A 52 -10.51 9.45 -0.88
C ARG A 52 -9.90 8.50 -1.90
N GLY A 53 -10.61 8.19 -3.00
CA GLY A 53 -10.13 7.36 -4.11
C GLY A 53 -9.97 5.87 -3.76
N TYR A 54 -9.60 5.51 -2.54
CA TYR A 54 -9.50 4.14 -2.05
C TYR A 54 -10.10 4.02 -0.66
N ALA A 55 -10.70 2.87 -0.35
CA ALA A 55 -11.19 2.53 0.98
C ALA A 55 -10.41 1.33 1.52
N LEU A 56 -9.92 1.47 2.76
CA LEU A 56 -9.24 0.40 3.47
C LEU A 56 -10.27 -0.62 3.97
N TRP A 57 -10.15 -1.87 3.54
CA TRP A 57 -11.12 -2.92 3.88
C TRP A 57 -10.54 -4.02 4.74
N ARG A 58 -9.33 -4.51 4.45
CA ARG A 58 -8.80 -5.72 5.08
C ARG A 58 -7.31 -5.61 5.39
N LEU A 59 -6.92 -6.20 6.50
CA LEU A 59 -5.56 -6.27 7.02
C LEU A 59 -5.22 -7.76 7.22
N HIS A 60 -4.16 -8.22 6.57
CA HIS A 60 -3.76 -9.62 6.49
C HIS A 60 -2.41 -9.87 7.15
N GLY A 61 -2.24 -11.09 7.65
CA GLY A 61 -0.98 -11.62 8.18
C GLY A 61 0.07 -11.92 7.11
N ASP A 62 1.21 -12.47 7.52
CA ASP A 62 2.26 -12.95 6.62
C ASP A 62 1.87 -14.20 5.83
N ASP A 63 0.97 -15.02 6.39
CA ASP A 63 0.39 -16.22 5.82
C ASP A 63 -0.78 -15.94 4.86
N GLY A 64 -1.14 -14.66 4.68
CA GLY A 64 -2.27 -14.21 3.87
C GLY A 64 -3.62 -14.28 4.58
N ARG A 65 -3.68 -14.74 5.84
CA ARG A 65 -4.90 -14.82 6.64
C ARG A 65 -5.43 -13.43 6.98
N LEU A 66 -6.74 -13.23 6.82
CA LEU A 66 -7.44 -12.06 7.34
C LEU A 66 -7.29 -11.95 8.87
N LEU A 67 -6.70 -10.85 9.34
CA LEU A 67 -6.57 -10.54 10.76
C LEU A 67 -7.63 -9.56 11.22
N LEU A 68 -7.84 -8.49 10.45
CA LEU A 68 -8.83 -7.45 10.75
C LEU A 68 -9.52 -7.01 9.46
N GLN A 69 -10.80 -6.71 9.57
CA GLN A 69 -11.61 -6.14 8.51
C GLN A 69 -12.27 -4.86 9.04
N PHE A 70 -12.41 -3.86 8.18
CA PHE A 70 -13.16 -2.67 8.53
C PHE A 70 -14.63 -3.02 8.74
N ASP A 71 -15.15 -2.65 9.91
CA ASP A 71 -16.57 -2.68 10.18
C ASP A 71 -17.12 -1.25 10.10
N LEU A 72 -17.98 -1.00 9.11
CA LEU A 72 -18.63 0.30 8.89
C LEU A 72 -19.53 0.71 10.07
N LEU A 73 -19.89 -0.22 10.94
CA LEU A 73 -20.74 0.01 12.11
C LEU A 73 -19.94 0.44 13.34
N GLN A 74 -18.61 0.38 13.31
CA GLN A 74 -17.74 0.81 14.39
C GLN A 74 -17.02 2.10 14.03
N GLU A 75 -16.95 3.04 14.97
CA GLU A 75 -16.19 4.27 14.75
C GLU A 75 -14.70 3.93 14.53
N PRO A 76 -14.11 4.32 13.39
CA PRO A 76 -12.69 4.11 13.17
C PRO A 76 -11.88 4.95 14.15
N GLY A 77 -11.09 4.27 14.99
CA GLY A 77 -10.11 4.93 15.84
C GLY A 77 -9.06 5.72 15.03
N ALA A 78 -8.34 6.63 15.69
CA ALA A 78 -7.37 7.52 15.04
C ALA A 78 -6.33 6.76 14.18
N ALA A 79 -5.85 5.61 14.64
CA ALA A 79 -4.89 4.78 13.90
C ALA A 79 -5.47 4.24 12.59
N TRP A 80 -6.76 3.89 12.55
CA TRP A 80 -7.44 3.44 11.34
C TRP A 80 -7.54 4.56 10.30
N ASN A 81 -7.90 5.77 10.75
CA ASN A 81 -7.97 6.94 9.88
C ASN A 81 -6.60 7.28 9.26
N THR A 82 -5.53 7.19 10.05
CA THR A 82 -4.15 7.34 9.56
C THR A 82 -3.81 6.28 8.51
N LEU A 83 -4.10 5.00 8.77
CA LEU A 83 -3.89 3.94 7.78
C LEU A 83 -4.65 4.20 6.49
N ALA A 84 -5.94 4.52 6.59
CA ALA A 84 -6.76 4.81 5.42
C ALA A 84 -6.18 5.97 4.60
N GLY A 85 -5.73 7.04 5.25
CA GLY A 85 -5.07 8.18 4.59
C GLY A 85 -3.80 7.78 3.85
N ASP A 86 -2.93 7.01 4.50
CA ASP A 86 -1.65 6.57 3.93
C ASP A 86 -1.85 5.61 2.74
N VAL A 87 -2.80 4.69 2.85
CA VAL A 87 -3.19 3.78 1.78
C VAL A 87 -3.72 4.56 0.57
N CYS A 88 -4.64 5.51 0.79
CA CYS A 88 -5.17 6.35 -0.28
C CYS A 88 -4.06 7.13 -0.98
N PHE A 89 -3.12 7.65 -0.22
CA PHE A 89 -2.01 8.42 -0.74
C PHE A 89 -1.06 7.56 -1.58
N LEU A 90 -0.66 6.39 -1.10
CA LEU A 90 0.18 5.44 -1.87
C LEU A 90 -0.51 4.98 -3.15
N ALA A 91 -1.80 4.63 -3.06
CA ALA A 91 -2.58 4.20 -4.21
C ALA A 91 -2.67 5.29 -5.28
N ARG A 92 -2.89 6.55 -4.88
CA ARG A 92 -2.88 7.69 -5.80
C ARG A 92 -1.51 7.93 -6.43
N LEU A 93 -0.42 7.82 -5.68
CA LEU A 93 0.92 7.93 -6.25
C LEU A 93 1.18 6.83 -7.29
N ALA A 94 0.66 5.62 -7.06
CA ALA A 94 0.72 4.53 -8.03
C ALA A 94 -0.14 4.77 -9.27
N ASP A 95 -1.36 5.32 -9.12
CA ASP A 95 -2.24 5.62 -10.25
C ASP A 95 -1.74 6.79 -11.12
N LEU A 96 -1.15 7.83 -10.50
CA LEU A 96 -0.65 9.02 -11.20
C LEU A 96 0.54 8.74 -12.11
N ARG A 97 1.12 7.54 -12.02
CA ARG A 97 2.38 7.21 -12.65
C ARG A 97 2.29 5.81 -13.23
N THR A 98 2.20 5.74 -14.55
CA THR A 98 2.18 4.47 -15.29
C THR A 98 3.51 3.73 -15.13
N HIS A 99 3.62 2.89 -14.11
CA HIS A 99 4.79 2.07 -13.82
C HIS A 99 4.43 0.59 -13.71
N PRO A 100 5.43 -0.32 -13.78
CA PRO A 100 5.20 -1.72 -13.49
C PRO A 100 4.56 -1.93 -12.10
N PRO A 101 3.67 -2.93 -11.97
CA PRO A 101 3.13 -3.33 -10.67
C PRO A 101 4.20 -3.50 -9.59
N GLY A 102 3.92 -3.05 -8.37
CA GLY A 102 4.84 -3.12 -7.25
C GLY A 102 5.93 -2.04 -7.22
N TYR A 103 6.04 -1.19 -8.25
CA TYR A 103 7.04 -0.11 -8.29
C TYR A 103 6.91 0.89 -7.13
N PHE A 104 5.68 1.22 -6.74
CA PHE A 104 5.37 2.03 -5.55
C PHE A 104 4.79 1.21 -4.41
N TYR A 105 5.17 -0.07 -4.31
CA TYR A 105 4.71 -0.96 -3.23
C TYR A 105 3.18 -1.16 -3.22
N VAL A 106 2.54 -0.96 -4.38
CA VAL A 106 1.12 -1.21 -4.63
C VAL A 106 1.03 -2.28 -5.70
N HIS A 107 0.25 -3.32 -5.43
CA HIS A 107 0.05 -4.46 -6.33
C HIS A 107 -1.43 -4.57 -6.68
N PRO A 108 -1.80 -4.63 -7.96
CA PRO A 108 -3.17 -4.91 -8.35
C PRO A 108 -3.56 -6.34 -7.96
N LEU A 109 -4.82 -6.52 -7.57
CA LEU A 109 -5.44 -7.81 -7.30
C LEU A 109 -6.35 -8.23 -8.49
N PRO A 110 -6.99 -9.42 -8.46
CA PRO A 110 -7.85 -9.88 -9.55
C PRO A 110 -9.01 -8.95 -9.88
N ASP A 111 -9.63 -8.29 -8.89
CA ASP A 111 -10.53 -7.15 -9.15
C ASP A 111 -9.64 -5.93 -9.47
N PRO A 112 -9.82 -5.28 -10.64
CA PRO A 112 -9.00 -4.13 -11.04
C PRO A 112 -9.16 -2.89 -10.16
N ARG A 113 -10.15 -2.87 -9.27
CA ARG A 113 -10.31 -1.83 -8.24
C ARG A 113 -9.53 -2.17 -6.98
N ASP A 114 -9.19 -3.43 -6.77
CA ASP A 114 -8.53 -3.90 -5.56
C ASP A 114 -7.02 -3.82 -5.70
N ILE A 115 -6.40 -3.32 -4.64
CA ILE A 115 -4.95 -3.26 -4.50
C ILE A 115 -4.52 -3.90 -3.20
N ALA A 116 -3.29 -4.39 -3.19
CA ALA A 116 -2.60 -4.87 -2.02
C ALA A 116 -1.27 -4.14 -1.83
N ILE A 117 -0.99 -3.79 -0.58
CA ILE A 117 0.22 -3.10 -0.14
C ILE A 117 0.95 -4.02 0.82
N PRO A 118 2.04 -4.68 0.40
CA PRO A 118 2.85 -5.51 1.26
C PRO A 118 3.64 -4.64 2.23
N LEU A 119 3.56 -4.98 3.51
CA LEU A 119 4.34 -4.31 4.55
C LEU A 119 5.68 -5.04 4.72
N PRO A 120 6.79 -4.30 4.73
CA PRO A 120 8.09 -4.88 5.01
C PRO A 120 8.18 -5.47 6.42
N SER A 121 8.93 -6.57 6.55
CA SER A 121 9.35 -7.05 7.88
C SER A 121 10.38 -6.11 8.52
N ASN A 122 11.15 -5.36 7.71
CA ASN A 122 12.08 -4.34 8.18
C ASN A 122 11.80 -2.99 7.47
N PRO A 123 11.21 -2.00 8.16
CA PRO A 123 10.89 -0.70 7.55
C PRO A 123 12.13 0.09 7.08
N ARG A 124 13.33 -0.28 7.55
CA ARG A 124 14.60 0.36 7.14
C ARG A 124 15.19 -0.25 5.87
N GLY A 125 14.85 -1.50 5.50
CA GLY A 125 15.50 -2.29 4.43
C GLY A 125 14.60 -2.69 3.26
N LEU A 126 13.83 -1.74 2.73
CA LEU A 126 12.65 -1.96 1.88
C LEU A 126 12.94 -2.54 0.48
N ALA A 127 12.99 -3.86 0.35
CA ALA A 127 12.57 -4.54 -0.87
C ALA A 127 11.06 -4.86 -0.78
N PRO A 128 10.28 -4.70 -1.86
CA PRO A 128 8.89 -5.15 -1.89
C PRO A 128 8.82 -6.64 -1.53
N ARG A 129 7.94 -7.01 -0.60
CA ARG A 129 7.68 -8.42 -0.32
C ARG A 129 6.73 -8.96 -1.38
N THR A 130 6.98 -10.18 -1.85
CA THR A 130 6.03 -10.92 -2.68
C THR A 130 4.73 -11.14 -1.90
N ILE A 131 3.59 -10.83 -2.52
CA ILE A 131 2.28 -11.04 -1.93
C ILE A 131 1.94 -12.53 -2.05
N GLY A 132 1.75 -13.19 -0.91
CA GLY A 132 1.23 -14.56 -0.87
C GLY A 132 -0.26 -14.61 -1.23
N PRO A 133 -0.83 -15.80 -1.43
CA PRO A 133 -2.27 -15.91 -1.68
C PRO A 133 -3.06 -15.33 -0.49
N LEU A 134 -3.90 -14.33 -0.77
CA LEU A 134 -4.81 -13.76 0.22
C LEU A 134 -5.98 -14.71 0.44
N LYS A 135 -6.25 -15.07 1.70
CA LYS A 135 -7.32 -15.98 2.10
C LYS A 135 -8.31 -15.30 3.02
#